data_AF-A0A7H8M5L6-F1
#
_entry.id   AF-A0A7H8M5L6-F1
#
_cell.length_a   1.000
_cell.length_b   1.000
_cell.length_c   1.000
_cell.angle_alpha   90.00
_cell.angle_beta   90.00
_cell.angle_gamma   90.00
#
_symmetry.space_group_name_H-M   'P 1'
#
loop_
_entity.id
_entity.type
_entity.pdbx_description
1 polymer ?
#
loop_
_entity_poly.entity_id
_entity_poly.type
_entity_poly.pdbx_seq_one_letter_code
_entity_poly.pdbx_strand_id
1 'polypeptide(L)'
;MLLTITTTMDQATDLGYLLHKHPGRVQRFEQSFGTAHVFYPDAGDRRCTAALLLDVDPVKLVRTRGRGTPDFSLGQYVNDRPYAASSLLASAMAGVFRTAMRGRCDARPELAGSPIPLEIVLPALPCRGGPEQAERFFAPLGWDVSAVPVPLDPEFAEWGDSRYVTLTLTGTLRLADALNQLYVLLPVLDDAKHYWLAPDEVDKLIRAGEGWLAAHPDRGAITRRYLANRRALVRTALGRLADTEDAADEELDPVHVEEEQPPEVEEEKTVSLAEHRLQSVVRALRDENARRVIDLGCGSGKLLALLAKDDFFSEISGTDVSHRALSHAWRRLRWDDRPRPHHGDRSGRVRDVFQGALTYADERFAGYEAAVLMEVIEHVDPPRLGAVERVVFGHAAPRVVVVTTPNAEHNVRYEGLAPGAMRHSDHRFEWTRAEFRAWADRVAAAHGYRVRHVPVGDDDPEVGAPTQMGVFTR
;
A
#
# COMPACT_ATOMS: atom_id res chain seq x y z
N MET A 1 18.88 -11.20 -6.46
CA MET A 1 18.93 -10.96 -4.99
C MET A 1 19.64 -12.10 -4.28
N LEU A 2 20.39 -11.83 -3.20
CA LEU A 2 21.12 -12.85 -2.43
C LEU A 2 20.81 -12.74 -0.92
N LEU A 3 20.61 -13.90 -0.30
CA LEU A 3 20.63 -14.12 1.15
C LEU A 3 21.62 -15.25 1.44
N THR A 4 22.54 -15.05 2.38
CA THR A 4 23.38 -16.15 2.89
C THR A 4 23.08 -16.40 4.36
N ILE A 5 23.08 -17.66 4.75
CA ILE A 5 22.89 -18.13 6.13
C ILE A 5 24.11 -18.99 6.46
N THR A 6 24.94 -18.52 7.37
CA THR A 6 26.14 -19.20 7.83
C THR A 6 25.94 -19.68 9.26
N THR A 7 26.49 -20.85 9.58
CA THR A 7 26.66 -21.30 10.96
C THR A 7 28.06 -21.85 11.18
N THR A 8 28.53 -21.74 12.41
CA THR A 8 29.82 -22.24 12.92
C THR A 8 29.64 -23.26 14.05
N MET A 9 28.43 -23.81 14.19
CA MET A 9 28.17 -24.89 15.14
C MET A 9 29.03 -26.13 14.85
N ASP A 10 29.23 -26.97 15.87
CA ASP A 10 29.84 -28.28 15.67
C ASP A 10 29.02 -29.10 14.67
N GLN A 11 29.68 -29.70 13.68
CA GLN A 11 29.03 -30.29 12.50
C GLN A 11 28.19 -29.27 11.71
N ALA A 12 28.81 -28.16 11.29
CA ALA A 12 28.12 -27.06 10.61
C ALA A 12 27.32 -27.50 9.37
N THR A 13 27.71 -28.59 8.70
CA THR A 13 26.98 -29.18 7.57
C THR A 13 25.57 -29.66 7.92
N ASP A 14 25.24 -29.83 9.21
CA ASP A 14 23.87 -30.11 9.67
C ASP A 14 22.89 -28.97 9.36
N LEU A 15 23.39 -27.76 9.00
CA LEU A 15 22.60 -26.70 8.39
C LEU A 15 21.81 -27.20 7.16
N GLY A 16 22.37 -28.16 6.42
CA GLY A 16 21.70 -28.84 5.32
C GLY A 16 20.43 -29.59 5.72
N TYR A 17 20.46 -30.29 6.86
CA TYR A 17 19.27 -30.96 7.41
C TYR A 17 18.25 -29.94 7.89
N LEU A 18 18.69 -28.90 8.61
CA LEU A 18 17.81 -27.87 9.15
C LEU A 18 17.07 -27.10 8.05
N LEU A 19 17.75 -26.78 6.94
CA LEU A 19 17.13 -26.11 5.77
C LEU A 19 16.42 -27.08 4.82
N HIS A 20 16.55 -28.38 5.04
CA HIS A 20 16.08 -29.44 4.14
C HIS A 20 16.65 -29.26 2.72
N LYS A 21 17.95 -28.95 2.63
CA LYS A 21 18.69 -28.76 1.38
C LYS A 21 20.06 -29.43 1.50
N HIS A 22 20.32 -30.39 0.63
CA HIS A 22 21.58 -31.13 0.65
C HIS A 22 22.75 -30.24 0.20
N PRO A 23 23.85 -30.11 0.98
CA PRO A 23 24.98 -29.24 0.64
C PRO A 23 25.63 -29.54 -0.71
N GLY A 24 25.77 -30.82 -1.06
CA GLY A 24 26.31 -31.27 -2.35
C GLY A 24 25.38 -31.12 -3.57
N ARG A 25 24.25 -30.39 -3.47
CA ARG A 25 23.30 -30.21 -4.58
C ARG A 25 22.92 -28.74 -4.76
N VAL A 26 23.02 -28.26 -6.00
CA VAL A 26 22.38 -27.02 -6.42
C VAL A 26 20.93 -27.32 -6.76
N GLN A 27 19.99 -26.69 -6.05
CA GLN A 27 18.56 -26.89 -6.22
C GLN A 27 17.90 -25.64 -6.81
N ARG A 28 16.89 -25.84 -7.66
CA ARG A 28 16.15 -24.78 -8.35
C ARG A 28 14.67 -24.90 -8.02
N PHE A 29 14.03 -23.77 -7.75
CA PHE A 29 12.61 -23.67 -7.41
C PHE A 29 11.96 -22.58 -8.24
N GLU A 30 11.05 -22.96 -9.15
CA GLU A 30 10.28 -22.03 -9.96
C GLU A 30 9.42 -21.13 -9.06
N GLN A 31 9.46 -19.82 -9.34
CA GLN A 31 8.64 -18.79 -8.71
C GLN A 31 7.80 -18.10 -9.80
N SER A 32 6.73 -17.43 -9.40
CA SER A 32 5.87 -16.67 -10.34
C SER A 32 6.59 -15.48 -11.01
N PHE A 33 7.76 -15.10 -10.50
CA PHE A 33 8.57 -13.95 -10.92
C PHE A 33 10.02 -14.31 -11.28
N GLY A 34 10.38 -15.60 -11.35
CA GLY A 34 11.76 -16.01 -11.63
C GLY A 34 12.11 -17.37 -11.03
N THR A 35 13.38 -17.58 -10.71
CA THR A 35 13.88 -18.84 -10.16
C THR A 35 14.65 -18.60 -8.86
N ALA A 36 14.30 -19.34 -7.82
CA ALA A 36 15.08 -19.37 -6.58
C ALA A 36 16.08 -20.53 -6.65
N HIS A 37 17.35 -20.23 -6.42
CA HIS A 37 18.46 -21.17 -6.38
C HIS A 37 18.93 -21.34 -4.94
N VAL A 38 19.08 -22.59 -4.50
CA VAL A 38 19.78 -22.89 -3.25
C VAL A 38 21.03 -23.69 -3.53
N PHE A 39 22.15 -23.22 -2.99
CA PHE A 39 23.43 -23.89 -3.07
C PHE A 39 24.27 -23.53 -1.84
N TYR A 40 25.39 -24.23 -1.65
CA TYR A 40 26.26 -24.06 -0.50
C TYR A 40 27.64 -23.64 -0.99
N PRO A 41 27.99 -22.34 -0.96
CA PRO A 41 29.33 -21.88 -1.30
C PRO A 41 30.41 -22.42 -0.35
N ASP A 42 30.05 -22.74 0.90
CA ASP A 42 30.92 -23.37 1.90
C ASP A 42 30.15 -24.46 2.65
N ALA A 43 30.76 -25.62 2.82
CA ALA A 43 30.16 -26.79 3.46
C ALA A 43 31.23 -27.62 4.19
N GLY A 44 32.01 -26.96 5.04
CA GLY A 44 32.97 -27.62 5.94
C GLY A 44 32.36 -27.99 7.30
N ASP A 45 33.08 -28.81 8.06
CA ASP A 45 32.61 -29.30 9.37
C ASP A 45 32.51 -28.20 10.44
N ARG A 46 33.28 -27.12 10.29
CA ARG A 46 33.36 -25.99 11.24
C ARG A 46 32.69 -24.70 10.74
N ARG A 47 32.31 -24.67 9.48
CA ARG A 47 31.62 -23.54 8.85
C ARG A 47 30.83 -24.06 7.66
N CYS A 48 29.54 -23.74 7.64
CA CYS A 48 28.68 -24.05 6.51
C CYS A 48 27.84 -22.82 6.19
N THR A 49 27.82 -22.44 4.92
CA THR A 49 27.06 -21.31 4.40
C THR A 49 26.11 -21.81 3.34
N ALA A 50 24.81 -21.63 3.57
CA ALA A 50 23.78 -21.78 2.56
C ALA A 50 23.52 -20.44 1.88
N ALA A 51 23.32 -20.44 0.57
CA ALA A 51 22.94 -19.28 -0.22
C ALA A 51 21.55 -19.50 -0.85
N LEU A 52 20.65 -18.54 -0.67
CA LEU A 52 19.41 -18.38 -1.43
C LEU A 52 19.61 -17.23 -2.42
N LEU A 53 19.79 -17.58 -3.69
CA LEU A 53 19.90 -16.62 -4.79
C LEU A 53 18.58 -16.61 -5.55
N LEU A 54 17.89 -15.48 -5.54
CA LEU A 54 16.69 -15.28 -6.34
C LEU A 54 17.06 -14.54 -7.63
N ASP A 55 16.92 -15.26 -8.74
CA ASP A 55 17.07 -14.77 -10.10
C ASP A 55 15.69 -14.37 -10.63
N VAL A 56 15.42 -13.07 -10.62
CA VAL A 56 14.13 -12.52 -11.06
C VAL A 56 14.19 -12.27 -12.55
N ASP A 57 13.21 -12.81 -13.28
CA ASP A 57 13.03 -12.50 -14.68
C ASP A 57 12.22 -11.18 -14.77
N PRO A 58 12.83 -10.05 -15.14
CA PRO A 58 12.15 -8.77 -15.18
C PRO A 58 10.99 -8.76 -16.19
N VAL A 59 11.10 -9.55 -17.26
CA VAL A 59 10.05 -9.66 -18.29
C VAL A 59 8.87 -10.47 -17.76
N LYS A 60 9.12 -11.61 -17.08
CA LYS A 60 8.05 -12.34 -16.37
C LYS A 60 7.45 -11.50 -15.25
N LEU A 61 8.23 -10.76 -14.48
CA LEU A 61 7.71 -9.89 -13.42
C LEU A 61 6.72 -8.84 -13.97
N VAL A 62 7.00 -8.30 -15.17
CA VAL A 62 6.08 -7.40 -15.89
C VAL A 62 4.87 -8.16 -16.46
N ARG A 63 5.03 -9.41 -16.92
CA ARG A 63 3.96 -10.22 -17.55
C ARG A 63 3.03 -10.97 -16.58
N THR A 64 3.51 -11.34 -15.39
CA THR A 64 2.73 -11.93 -14.29
C THR A 64 1.85 -10.87 -13.62
N ARG A 65 2.15 -9.59 -13.83
CA ARG A 65 1.16 -8.52 -13.68
C ARG A 65 0.20 -8.63 -14.87
N GLY A 66 -1.08 -8.87 -14.59
CA GLY A 66 -2.12 -8.92 -15.63
C GLY A 66 -2.05 -7.70 -16.56
N ARG A 67 -2.59 -7.83 -17.77
CA ARG A 67 -2.57 -6.90 -18.93
C ARG A 67 -3.05 -5.44 -18.69
N GLY A 68 -3.06 -4.93 -17.46
CA GLY A 68 -3.64 -3.65 -17.04
C GLY A 68 -2.70 -2.70 -16.29
N THR A 69 -1.37 -2.86 -16.38
CA THR A 69 -0.42 -1.77 -16.06
C THR A 69 -0.24 -0.89 -17.29
N PRO A 70 -0.41 0.44 -17.20
CA PRO A 70 -0.23 1.33 -18.35
C PRO A 70 1.21 1.24 -18.88
N ASP A 71 1.31 1.13 -20.21
CA ASP A 71 2.53 1.34 -21.00
C ASP A 71 2.92 2.82 -20.90
N PHE A 72 3.74 3.17 -19.90
CA PHE A 72 4.84 4.14 -20.00
C PHE A 72 5.54 4.28 -18.64
N SER A 73 6.70 3.65 -18.48
CA SER A 73 7.89 4.27 -17.88
C SER A 73 9.06 3.28 -17.94
N LEU A 74 10.25 3.77 -18.28
CA LEU A 74 11.50 3.00 -18.24
C LEU A 74 11.65 2.21 -16.92
N GLY A 75 11.09 2.75 -15.82
CA GLY A 75 11.06 2.16 -14.49
C GLY A 75 10.34 0.80 -14.35
N GLN A 76 9.56 0.35 -15.33
CA GLN A 76 9.02 -1.02 -15.31
C GLN A 76 10.04 -2.08 -15.79
N TYR A 77 10.94 -1.67 -16.70
CA TYR A 77 11.97 -2.53 -17.28
C TYR A 77 13.33 -2.36 -16.58
N VAL A 78 13.66 -1.12 -16.19
CA VAL A 78 14.85 -0.74 -15.46
C VAL A 78 14.43 -0.34 -14.05
N ASN A 79 14.46 -1.32 -13.15
CA ASN A 79 14.28 -1.10 -11.72
C ASN A 79 15.18 -2.03 -10.92
N ASP A 80 15.29 -1.71 -9.65
CA ASP A 80 16.09 -2.43 -8.66
C ASP A 80 15.49 -3.76 -8.20
N ARG A 81 14.23 -4.07 -8.52
CA ARG A 81 13.52 -5.23 -7.97
C ARG A 81 14.21 -6.58 -8.20
N PRO A 82 14.89 -6.83 -9.34
CA PRO A 82 15.64 -8.08 -9.52
C PRO A 82 16.83 -8.23 -8.57
N TYR A 83 17.31 -7.12 -8.01
CA TYR A 83 18.57 -7.02 -7.30
C TYR A 83 18.39 -6.79 -5.80
N ALA A 84 17.36 -6.03 -5.41
CA ALA A 84 17.05 -5.62 -4.03
C ALA A 84 16.35 -6.71 -3.20
N ALA A 85 16.91 -7.08 -2.04
CA ALA A 85 16.42 -8.07 -1.09
C ALA A 85 15.09 -7.63 -0.42
N SER A 86 14.02 -7.69 -1.21
CA SER A 86 12.69 -7.14 -0.91
C SER A 86 11.68 -8.21 -0.49
N SER A 87 10.40 -7.86 -0.49
CA SER A 87 9.28 -8.80 -0.29
C SER A 87 9.30 -10.04 -1.22
N LEU A 88 9.92 -9.96 -2.40
CA LEU A 88 10.09 -11.11 -3.30
C LEU A 88 11.02 -12.18 -2.69
N LEU A 89 12.10 -11.75 -2.02
CA LEU A 89 13.01 -12.66 -1.34
C LEU A 89 12.34 -13.33 -0.14
N ALA A 90 11.57 -12.57 0.64
CA ALA A 90 10.77 -13.13 1.74
C ALA A 90 9.77 -14.19 1.24
N SER A 91 9.11 -13.93 0.10
CA SER A 91 8.19 -14.89 -0.51
C SER A 91 8.90 -16.16 -1.01
N ALA A 92 10.05 -16.01 -1.68
CA ALA A 92 10.85 -17.15 -2.13
C ALA A 92 11.36 -17.97 -0.94
N MET A 93 11.81 -17.32 0.13
CA MET A 93 12.23 -17.96 1.38
C MET A 93 11.11 -18.80 2.01
N ALA A 94 9.89 -18.24 2.10
CA ALA A 94 8.71 -18.97 2.60
C ALA A 94 8.32 -20.17 1.74
N GLY A 95 8.58 -20.12 0.43
CA GLY A 95 8.41 -21.25 -0.47
C GLY A 95 9.47 -22.34 -0.27
N VAL A 96 10.74 -21.94 -0.26
CA VAL A 96 11.91 -22.83 -0.32
C VAL A 96 12.28 -23.43 1.04
N PHE A 97 12.15 -22.67 2.12
CA PHE A 97 12.49 -23.07 3.49
C PHE A 97 11.27 -23.28 4.38
N ARG A 98 10.11 -23.58 3.78
CA ARG A 98 8.83 -23.76 4.49
C ARG A 98 8.91 -24.70 5.71
N THR A 99 9.59 -25.83 5.58
CA THR A 99 9.72 -26.82 6.67
C THR A 99 10.61 -26.30 7.80
N ALA A 100 11.72 -25.63 7.46
CA ALA A 100 12.64 -25.03 8.41
C ALA A 100 11.96 -23.89 9.21
N MET A 101 11.16 -23.05 8.54
CA MET A 101 10.37 -21.99 9.18
C MET A 101 9.33 -22.51 10.18
N ARG A 102 8.93 -23.78 10.08
CA ARG A 102 8.04 -24.43 11.05
C ARG A 102 8.80 -25.06 12.23
N GLY A 103 10.13 -24.93 12.27
CA GLY A 103 10.96 -25.55 13.31
C GLY A 103 11.00 -27.07 13.25
N ARG A 104 10.69 -27.68 12.10
CA ARG A 104 10.65 -29.14 11.95
C ARG A 104 11.91 -29.67 11.26
N CYS A 105 12.59 -30.64 11.87
CA CYS A 105 13.63 -31.44 11.25
C CYS A 105 13.60 -32.88 11.79
N ASP A 106 13.05 -33.82 11.02
CA ASP A 106 12.89 -35.20 11.49
C ASP A 106 14.24 -35.91 11.67
N ALA A 107 15.27 -35.51 10.92
CA ALA A 107 16.62 -36.08 11.01
C ALA A 107 17.46 -35.51 12.17
N ARG A 108 17.12 -34.31 12.66
CA ARG A 108 17.81 -33.57 13.73
C ARG A 108 16.80 -32.77 14.57
N PRO A 109 15.88 -33.43 15.30
CA PRO A 109 14.79 -32.75 16.00
C PRO A 109 15.30 -31.85 17.12
N GLU A 110 16.30 -32.31 17.89
CA GLU A 110 16.91 -31.55 18.98
C GLU A 110 17.55 -30.25 18.45
N LEU A 111 18.31 -30.36 17.35
CA LEU A 111 18.99 -29.21 16.75
C LEU A 111 18.01 -28.16 16.18
N ALA A 112 16.86 -28.58 15.64
CA ALA A 112 15.81 -27.66 15.19
C ALA A 112 15.09 -26.95 16.36
N GLY A 113 15.10 -27.57 17.55
CA GLY A 113 14.59 -26.98 18.79
C GLY A 113 15.59 -26.03 19.46
N SER A 114 16.89 -26.18 19.22
CA SER A 114 17.93 -25.43 19.93
C SER A 114 18.37 -24.16 19.19
N PRO A 115 18.80 -23.10 19.93
CA PRO A 115 19.54 -21.99 19.35
C PRO A 115 20.89 -22.44 18.78
N ILE A 116 21.26 -21.91 17.61
CA ILE A 116 22.55 -22.15 16.96
C ILE A 116 23.21 -20.82 16.59
N PRO A 117 24.56 -20.74 16.52
CA PRO A 117 25.24 -19.54 16.02
C PRO A 117 24.90 -19.34 14.55
N LEU A 118 24.39 -18.15 14.22
CA LEU A 118 23.96 -17.75 12.90
C LEU A 118 24.63 -16.43 12.51
N GLU A 119 25.09 -16.37 11.27
CA GLU A 119 25.44 -15.14 10.57
C GLU A 119 24.60 -15.08 9.28
N ILE A 120 23.78 -14.04 9.15
CA ILE A 120 22.94 -13.79 8.00
C ILE A 120 23.43 -12.55 7.27
N VAL A 121 23.61 -12.63 5.95
CA VAL A 121 24.06 -11.49 5.13
C VAL A 121 23.10 -11.24 3.97
N LEU A 122 22.72 -9.97 3.82
CA LEU A 122 21.86 -9.42 2.78
C LEU A 122 22.58 -8.22 2.14
N PRO A 123 23.28 -8.40 1.01
CA PRO A 123 24.14 -7.35 0.44
C PRO A 123 23.41 -6.09 -0.07
N ALA A 124 22.11 -6.21 -0.37
CA ALA A 124 21.34 -5.13 -0.99
C ALA A 124 19.91 -5.09 -0.42
N LEU A 125 19.77 -4.73 0.86
CA LEU A 125 18.48 -4.59 1.52
C LEU A 125 17.96 -3.15 1.38
N PRO A 126 16.82 -2.90 0.70
CA PRO A 126 16.18 -1.59 0.78
C PRO A 126 15.76 -1.29 2.21
N CYS A 127 16.26 -0.18 2.76
CA CYS A 127 15.97 0.27 4.11
C CYS A 127 15.66 1.77 4.11
N ARG A 128 14.37 2.12 3.96
CA ARG A 128 13.97 3.53 3.81
C ARG A 128 14.18 4.39 5.05
N GLY A 129 14.25 3.78 6.23
CA GLY A 129 14.55 4.49 7.48
C GLY A 129 16.02 4.48 7.86
N GLY A 130 16.92 4.12 6.93
CA GLY A 130 18.36 4.10 7.16
C GLY A 130 18.86 2.92 8.01
N PRO A 131 20.18 2.83 8.24
CA PRO A 131 20.81 1.78 9.05
C PRO A 131 20.20 1.62 10.45
N GLU A 132 19.87 2.73 11.12
CA GLU A 132 19.35 2.75 12.49
C GLU A 132 18.00 2.04 12.59
N GLN A 133 17.22 2.05 11.51
CA GLN A 133 15.95 1.34 11.48
C GLN A 133 16.12 -0.18 11.41
N ALA A 134 17.16 -0.68 10.73
CA ALA A 134 17.47 -2.10 10.74
C ALA A 134 17.90 -2.55 12.15
N GLU A 135 18.76 -1.77 12.81
CA GLU A 135 19.17 -2.00 14.19
C GLU A 135 17.98 -2.00 15.14
N ARG A 136 17.11 -0.98 15.06
CA ARG A 136 15.90 -0.86 15.89
C ARG A 136 14.95 -2.06 15.79
N PHE A 137 14.87 -2.72 14.63
CA PHE A 137 13.96 -3.87 14.44
C PHE A 137 14.61 -5.23 14.68
N PHE A 138 15.94 -5.37 14.54
CA PHE A 138 16.62 -6.65 14.73
C PHE A 138 17.32 -6.77 16.09
N ALA A 139 17.86 -5.69 16.66
CA ALA A 139 18.57 -5.75 17.93
C ALA A 139 17.70 -6.26 19.11
N PRO A 140 16.42 -5.84 19.26
CA PRO A 140 15.54 -6.37 20.32
C PRO A 140 15.26 -7.87 20.21
N LEU A 141 15.54 -8.48 19.07
CA LEU A 141 15.36 -9.90 18.81
C LEU A 141 16.59 -10.75 19.17
N GLY A 142 17.66 -10.12 19.69
CA GLY A 142 18.89 -10.80 20.07
C GLY A 142 19.95 -10.86 18.98
N TRP A 143 19.84 -10.02 17.94
CA TRP A 143 20.87 -9.89 16.90
C TRP A 143 21.87 -8.80 17.26
N ASP A 144 23.15 -9.09 17.01
CA ASP A 144 24.16 -8.07 16.73
C ASP A 144 24.00 -7.63 15.26
N VAL A 145 23.78 -6.33 15.05
CA VAL A 145 23.33 -5.78 13.76
C VAL A 145 24.41 -4.88 13.19
N SER A 146 24.91 -5.21 12.00
CA SER A 146 25.72 -4.32 11.18
C SER A 146 24.96 -3.96 9.91
N ALA A 147 24.57 -2.69 9.79
CA ALA A 147 23.90 -2.16 8.61
C ALA A 147 24.77 -1.06 7.99
N VAL A 148 25.44 -1.37 6.89
CA VAL A 148 26.35 -0.44 6.22
C VAL A 148 25.65 0.14 4.98
N PRO A 149 25.47 1.47 4.87
CA PRO A 149 24.95 2.10 3.66
C PRO A 149 25.73 1.70 2.41
N VAL A 150 25.03 1.43 1.31
CA VAL A 150 25.64 1.18 0.01
C VAL A 150 25.67 2.51 -0.76
N PRO A 151 26.83 3.00 -1.21
CA PRO A 151 26.91 4.24 -1.98
C PRO A 151 26.09 4.12 -3.28
N LEU A 152 25.48 5.22 -3.75
CA LEU A 152 24.76 5.23 -5.04
C LEU A 152 25.70 4.86 -6.19
N ASP A 153 26.89 5.45 -6.18
CA ASP A 153 27.96 5.13 -7.11
C ASP A 153 29.32 5.42 -6.43
N PRO A 154 30.20 4.41 -6.25
CA PRO A 154 31.53 4.61 -5.67
C PRO A 154 32.41 5.60 -6.46
N GLU A 155 32.16 5.80 -7.76
CA GLU A 155 32.92 6.75 -8.59
C GLU A 155 32.44 8.20 -8.42
N PHE A 156 31.22 8.41 -7.89
CA PHE A 156 30.59 9.73 -7.69
C PHE A 156 30.14 9.92 -6.24
N ALA A 157 31.11 10.09 -5.33
CA ALA A 157 30.86 10.19 -3.90
C ALA A 157 29.89 11.33 -3.52
N GLU A 158 29.83 12.39 -4.31
CA GLU A 158 28.92 13.53 -4.10
C GLU A 158 27.44 13.19 -4.26
N TRP A 159 27.09 12.04 -4.86
CA TRP A 159 25.69 11.57 -4.93
C TRP A 159 25.20 10.99 -3.61
N GLY A 160 26.13 10.64 -2.70
CA GLY A 160 25.82 10.10 -1.38
C GLY A 160 25.36 8.65 -1.40
N ASP A 161 24.80 8.23 -0.27
CA ASP A 161 24.37 6.85 -0.07
C ASP A 161 23.04 6.55 -0.77
N SER A 162 22.93 5.31 -1.26
CA SER A 162 21.66 4.79 -1.73
C SER A 162 20.74 4.45 -0.57
N ARG A 163 19.47 4.14 -0.88
CA ARG A 163 18.52 3.61 0.10
C ARG A 163 18.80 2.16 0.55
N TYR A 164 19.87 1.56 0.04
CA TYR A 164 20.23 0.17 0.32
C TYR A 164 21.27 0.11 1.42
N VAL A 165 21.16 -0.94 2.24
CA VAL A 165 22.19 -1.31 3.20
C VAL A 165 22.68 -2.72 2.91
N THR A 166 23.96 -2.96 3.13
CA THR A 166 24.48 -4.30 3.39
C THR A 166 24.18 -4.62 4.84
N LEU A 167 23.25 -5.56 5.07
CA LEU A 167 22.86 -6.00 6.40
C LEU A 167 23.56 -7.31 6.74
N THR A 168 24.26 -7.33 7.87
CA THR A 168 24.80 -8.51 8.53
C THR A 168 24.18 -8.64 9.91
N LEU A 169 23.59 -9.81 10.18
CA LEU A 169 23.00 -10.16 11.47
C LEU A 169 23.78 -11.33 12.07
N THR A 170 24.32 -11.16 13.27
CA THR A 170 25.06 -12.21 13.98
C THR A 170 24.39 -12.50 15.31
N GLY A 171 24.13 -13.76 15.64
CA GLY A 171 23.44 -14.10 16.88
C GLY A 171 23.34 -15.60 17.12
N THR A 172 22.89 -15.98 18.32
CA THR A 172 22.56 -17.39 18.64
C THR A 172 21.05 -17.54 18.79
N LEU A 173 20.40 -18.03 17.73
CA LEU A 173 18.93 -18.12 17.65
C LEU A 173 18.53 -19.48 17.05
N ARG A 174 17.27 -19.89 17.28
CA ARG A 174 16.72 -21.02 16.53
C ARG A 174 16.58 -20.59 15.06
N LEU A 175 16.94 -21.49 14.14
CA LEU A 175 16.87 -21.19 12.70
C LEU A 175 15.45 -20.82 12.26
N ALA A 176 14.43 -21.46 12.84
CA ALA A 176 13.03 -21.16 12.53
C ALA A 176 12.68 -19.71 12.88
N ASP A 177 13.09 -19.24 14.05
CA ASP A 177 12.81 -17.88 14.53
C ASP A 177 13.52 -16.87 13.63
N ALA A 178 14.80 -17.08 13.32
CA ALA A 178 15.58 -16.24 12.40
C ALA A 178 14.90 -16.10 11.02
N LEU A 179 14.46 -17.21 10.43
CA LEU A 179 13.77 -17.19 9.13
C LEU A 179 12.40 -16.49 9.20
N ASN A 180 11.65 -16.65 10.29
CA ASN A 180 10.36 -15.98 10.46
C ASN A 180 10.51 -14.48 10.72
N GLN A 181 11.51 -14.07 11.49
CA GLN A 181 11.86 -12.67 11.70
C GLN A 181 12.23 -12.00 10.36
N LEU A 182 13.10 -12.61 9.54
CA LEU A 182 13.39 -12.13 8.20
C LEU A 182 12.14 -12.04 7.32
N TYR A 183 11.27 -13.05 7.37
CA TYR A 183 10.04 -13.08 6.57
C TYR A 183 9.12 -11.90 6.86
N VAL A 184 9.04 -11.47 8.13
CA VAL A 184 8.24 -10.32 8.55
C VAL A 184 8.98 -9.00 8.30
N LEU A 185 10.27 -8.92 8.62
CA LEU A 185 11.00 -7.66 8.68
C LEU A 185 11.53 -7.17 7.33
N LEU A 186 11.86 -8.05 6.37
CA LEU A 186 12.30 -7.61 5.04
C LEU A 186 11.24 -6.73 4.33
N PRO A 187 9.95 -7.12 4.26
CA PRO A 187 8.91 -6.24 3.72
C PRO A 187 8.69 -4.94 4.53
N VAL A 188 8.96 -4.98 5.84
CA VAL A 188 8.80 -3.82 6.74
C VAL A 188 9.87 -2.78 6.45
N LEU A 189 11.13 -3.18 6.29
CA LEU A 189 12.25 -2.29 6.00
C LEU A 189 12.17 -1.67 4.59
N ASP A 190 11.71 -2.45 3.62
CA ASP A 190 11.48 -2.01 2.24
C ASP A 190 10.35 -0.96 2.14
N ASP A 191 9.34 -1.05 3.02
CA ASP A 191 8.16 -0.16 3.05
C ASP A 191 7.44 -0.10 1.69
N ALA A 192 7.55 -1.19 0.92
CA ALA A 192 7.04 -1.32 -0.44
C ALA A 192 6.51 -2.74 -0.68
N LYS A 193 5.30 -3.05 -0.22
CA LYS A 193 4.67 -4.33 -0.59
C LYS A 193 4.19 -4.31 -2.04
N HIS A 194 4.71 -5.26 -2.84
CA HIS A 194 4.46 -5.33 -4.29
C HIS A 194 3.28 -6.22 -4.71
N TYR A 195 2.52 -6.76 -3.76
CA TYR A 195 1.31 -7.55 -4.01
C TYR A 195 0.10 -7.05 -3.21
N TRP A 196 -1.08 -7.51 -3.60
CA TRP A 196 -2.33 -7.20 -2.93
C TRP A 196 -2.39 -7.84 -1.54
N LEU A 197 -2.41 -7.03 -0.49
CA LEU A 197 -2.70 -7.49 0.87
C LEU A 197 -4.18 -7.87 1.00
N ALA A 198 -4.44 -9.15 1.29
CA ALA A 198 -5.75 -9.69 1.62
C ALA A 198 -5.84 -9.97 3.14
N PRO A 199 -7.04 -10.25 3.71
CA PRO A 199 -7.20 -10.47 5.15
C PRO A 199 -6.33 -11.59 5.73
N ASP A 200 -5.98 -12.59 4.92
CA ASP A 200 -5.07 -13.69 5.25
C ASP A 200 -3.63 -13.24 5.59
N GLU A 201 -3.25 -12.02 5.20
CA GLU A 201 -1.97 -11.43 5.58
C GLU A 201 -1.86 -11.17 7.09
N VAL A 202 -2.98 -10.96 7.76
CA VAL A 202 -3.00 -10.89 9.24
C VAL A 202 -2.65 -12.25 9.80
N ASP A 203 -3.27 -13.34 9.31
CA ASP A 203 -2.97 -14.69 9.78
C ASP A 203 -1.51 -15.09 9.52
N LYS A 204 -0.95 -14.68 8.38
CA LYS A 204 0.48 -14.88 8.07
C LYS A 204 1.38 -14.10 9.02
N LEU A 205 1.04 -12.84 9.32
CA LEU A 205 1.80 -12.02 10.26
C LEU A 205 1.77 -12.63 11.66
N ILE A 206 0.60 -13.03 12.16
CA ILE A 206 0.47 -13.64 13.49
C ILE A 206 1.27 -14.94 13.56
N ARG A 207 1.15 -15.81 12.56
CA ARG A 207 1.90 -17.08 12.54
C ARG A 207 3.42 -16.88 12.48
N ALA A 208 3.90 -15.96 11.65
CA ALA A 208 5.34 -15.71 11.55
C ALA A 208 5.87 -14.83 12.70
N GLY A 209 4.99 -14.08 13.36
CA GLY A 209 5.27 -13.25 14.54
C GLY A 209 5.17 -14.01 15.85
N GLU A 210 4.72 -15.26 15.84
CA GLU A 210 4.52 -16.07 17.03
C GLU A 210 5.83 -16.18 17.84
N GLY A 211 5.73 -15.96 19.15
CA GLY A 211 6.86 -16.03 20.08
C GLY A 211 7.75 -14.79 20.14
N TRP A 212 7.58 -13.78 19.28
CA TRP A 212 8.44 -12.57 19.32
C TRP A 212 7.73 -11.24 19.02
N LEU A 213 6.75 -11.21 18.11
CA LEU A 213 6.18 -9.95 17.63
C LEU A 213 5.35 -9.25 18.70
N ALA A 214 4.63 -9.99 19.55
CA ALA A 214 3.86 -9.43 20.65
C ALA A 214 4.77 -8.70 21.64
N ALA A 215 5.90 -9.29 22.02
CA ALA A 215 6.86 -8.72 22.96
C ALA A 215 7.79 -7.64 22.34
N HIS A 216 7.75 -7.44 21.02
CA HIS A 216 8.66 -6.51 20.36
C HIS A 216 8.32 -5.06 20.71
N PRO A 217 9.29 -4.20 21.13
CA PRO A 217 9.01 -2.82 21.53
C PRO A 217 8.37 -2.00 20.39
N ASP A 218 8.75 -2.30 19.15
CA ASP A 218 8.19 -1.69 17.94
C ASP A 218 7.06 -2.48 17.26
N ARG A 219 6.35 -3.37 17.97
CA ARG A 219 5.24 -4.18 17.41
C ARG A 219 4.23 -3.36 16.61
N GLY A 220 3.92 -2.15 17.08
CA GLY A 220 3.00 -1.23 16.41
C GLY A 220 3.54 -0.73 15.07
N ALA A 221 4.82 -0.35 15.02
CA ALA A 221 5.47 0.11 13.79
C ALA A 221 5.64 -1.02 12.78
N ILE A 222 6.09 -2.20 13.24
CA ILE A 222 6.26 -3.41 12.41
C ILE A 222 4.92 -3.83 11.81
N THR A 223 3.86 -3.94 12.63
CA THR A 223 2.51 -4.34 12.18
C THR A 223 1.94 -3.34 11.17
N ARG A 224 2.09 -2.03 11.43
CA ARG A 224 1.65 -0.98 10.51
C ARG A 224 2.32 -1.07 9.15
N ARG A 225 3.66 -1.18 9.12
CA ARG A 225 4.44 -1.27 7.87
C ARG A 225 4.18 -2.59 7.14
N TYR A 226 4.12 -3.70 7.86
CA TYR A 226 3.81 -5.00 7.27
C TYR A 226 2.43 -5.00 6.61
N LEU A 227 1.44 -4.33 7.18
CA LEU A 227 0.08 -4.28 6.62
C LEU A 227 -0.17 -3.03 5.76
N ALA A 228 0.90 -2.36 5.29
CA ALA A 228 0.86 -1.17 4.45
C ALA A 228 -0.12 -0.09 4.98
N ASN A 229 -0.09 0.14 6.30
CA ASN A 229 -0.93 1.11 7.01
C ASN A 229 -2.45 0.93 6.85
N ARG A 230 -2.92 -0.27 6.47
CA ARG A 230 -4.35 -0.57 6.37
C ARG A 230 -5.00 -0.68 7.75
N ARG A 231 -5.55 0.44 8.22
CA ARG A 231 -6.16 0.60 9.57
C ARG A 231 -6.98 -0.59 10.07
N ALA A 232 -7.85 -1.16 9.23
CA ALA A 232 -8.66 -2.33 9.60
C ALA A 232 -7.81 -3.57 9.90
N LEU A 233 -6.86 -3.92 9.01
CA LEU A 233 -5.97 -5.07 9.21
C LEU A 233 -5.02 -4.84 10.39
N VAL A 234 -4.50 -3.62 10.52
CA VAL A 234 -3.62 -3.24 11.64
C VAL A 234 -4.33 -3.39 12.97
N ARG A 235 -5.58 -2.91 13.07
CA ARG A 235 -6.39 -3.05 14.29
C ARG A 235 -6.63 -4.52 14.62
N THR A 236 -7.02 -5.33 13.64
CA THR A 236 -7.22 -6.77 13.84
C THR A 236 -5.94 -7.48 14.28
N ALA A 237 -4.80 -7.16 13.67
CA ALA A 237 -3.52 -7.77 14.03
C ALA A 237 -3.06 -7.35 15.43
N LEU A 238 -3.15 -6.05 15.77
CA LEU A 238 -2.77 -5.56 17.09
C LEU A 238 -3.69 -6.08 18.19
N GLY A 239 -5.00 -6.22 17.94
CA GLY A 239 -5.93 -6.86 18.88
C GLY A 239 -5.51 -8.29 19.18
N ARG A 240 -5.27 -9.11 18.15
CA ARG A 240 -4.82 -10.50 18.33
C ARG A 240 -3.46 -10.64 19.02
N LEU A 241 -2.56 -9.67 18.83
CA LEU A 241 -1.27 -9.65 19.52
C LEU A 241 -1.41 -9.25 21.00
N ALA A 242 -2.42 -8.45 21.35
CA ALA A 242 -2.75 -8.11 22.73
C ALA A 242 -3.42 -9.30 23.44
N ASP A 243 -4.34 -10.01 22.76
CA ASP A 243 -5.02 -11.20 23.31
C ASP A 243 -4.02 -12.34 23.67
N THR A 244 -2.83 -12.35 23.06
CA THR A 244 -1.75 -13.29 23.40
C THR A 244 -0.90 -12.88 24.61
N GLU A 245 -1.05 -11.66 25.13
CA GLU A 245 -0.40 -11.18 26.35
C GLU A 245 -1.21 -11.52 27.62
N ASP A 246 -2.53 -11.69 27.51
CA ASP A 246 -3.46 -11.87 28.65
C ASP A 246 -3.52 -13.29 29.25
N ALA A 247 -2.53 -14.16 28.98
CA ALA A 247 -2.46 -15.50 29.58
C ALA A 247 -1.64 -15.56 30.90
N ALA A 248 -1.24 -14.41 31.44
CA ALA A 248 -0.57 -14.30 32.73
C ALA A 248 -1.08 -13.09 33.53
N ASP A 249 -2.36 -13.11 33.88
CA ASP A 249 -2.89 -12.68 35.18
C ASP A 249 -4.40 -13.01 35.21
N GLU A 250 -4.76 -14.00 36.02
CA GLU A 250 -6.15 -14.32 36.35
C GLU A 250 -6.71 -13.25 37.30
N GLU A 251 -7.78 -12.56 36.88
CA GLU A 251 -9.08 -12.55 37.56
C GLU A 251 -10.01 -11.54 36.87
N LEU A 252 -11.05 -12.02 36.17
CA LEU A 252 -12.47 -11.76 36.46
C LEU A 252 -13.37 -12.45 35.42
N ASP A 253 -14.43 -13.05 35.96
CA ASP A 253 -15.38 -14.00 35.36
C ASP A 253 -16.05 -13.59 34.02
N PRO A 254 -16.53 -14.58 33.24
CA PRO A 254 -17.16 -14.39 31.95
C PRO A 254 -18.63 -13.96 32.13
N VAL A 255 -18.99 -12.79 31.60
CA VAL A 255 -20.39 -12.36 31.54
C VAL A 255 -20.81 -12.26 30.07
N HIS A 256 -21.67 -13.17 29.66
CA HIS A 256 -22.60 -12.93 28.55
C HIS A 256 -23.37 -11.65 28.87
N VAL A 257 -23.22 -10.59 28.07
CA VAL A 257 -24.18 -9.48 28.07
C VAL A 257 -24.40 -9.00 26.64
N GLU A 258 -25.69 -8.85 26.35
CA GLU A 258 -26.32 -8.32 25.16
C GLU A 258 -25.84 -6.91 24.82
N GLU A 259 -26.17 -6.47 23.60
CA GLU A 259 -25.94 -5.14 23.07
C GLU A 259 -26.39 -4.03 24.05
N GLU A 260 -25.47 -3.48 24.83
CA GLU A 260 -25.61 -2.16 25.42
C GLU A 260 -24.52 -1.24 24.86
N GLN A 261 -24.99 -0.22 24.13
CA GLN A 261 -24.19 0.90 23.65
C GLN A 261 -23.56 1.62 24.85
N PRO A 262 -22.24 1.84 24.89
CA PRO A 262 -21.65 2.64 25.94
C PRO A 262 -22.06 4.11 25.78
N PRO A 263 -22.26 4.85 26.90
CA PRO A 263 -22.64 6.26 26.86
C PRO A 263 -21.51 7.09 26.25
N GLU A 264 -21.92 8.07 25.46
CA GLU A 264 -21.07 9.08 24.86
C GLU A 264 -20.28 9.82 25.95
N VAL A 265 -18.97 9.56 25.99
CA VAL A 265 -18.03 10.59 26.43
C VAL A 265 -17.91 11.54 25.25
N GLU A 266 -18.39 12.77 25.43
CA GLU A 266 -18.31 13.88 24.49
C GLU A 266 -16.84 14.26 24.23
N GLU A 267 -16.15 13.47 23.41
CA GLU A 267 -15.11 13.99 22.54
C GLU A 267 -15.75 14.16 21.17
N GLU A 268 -15.91 15.42 20.73
CA GLU A 268 -16.41 15.76 19.41
C GLU A 268 -15.72 14.90 18.35
N LYS A 269 -16.45 13.92 17.78
CA LYS A 269 -15.97 13.14 16.64
C LYS A 269 -15.78 14.09 15.46
N THR A 270 -14.60 14.67 15.34
CA THR A 270 -14.22 15.48 14.18
C THR A 270 -14.33 14.60 12.94
N VAL A 271 -15.33 14.88 12.12
CA VAL A 271 -15.56 14.16 10.86
C VAL A 271 -14.33 14.36 9.98
N SER A 272 -13.82 13.29 9.36
CA SER A 272 -12.58 13.38 8.61
C SER A 272 -12.73 14.29 7.38
N LEU A 273 -11.66 14.98 6.96
CA LEU A 273 -11.67 15.84 5.78
C LEU A 273 -12.18 15.12 4.51
N ALA A 274 -11.84 13.83 4.36
CA ALA A 274 -12.31 13.02 3.23
C ALA A 274 -13.84 12.80 3.28
N GLU A 275 -14.42 12.67 4.47
CA GLU A 275 -15.87 12.56 4.66
C GLU A 275 -16.55 13.91 4.43
N HIS A 276 -16.00 15.01 4.95
CA HIS A 276 -16.48 16.36 4.65
C HIS A 276 -16.52 16.62 3.14
N ARG A 277 -15.48 16.21 2.40
CA ARG A 277 -15.42 16.34 0.95
C ARG A 277 -16.51 15.53 0.23
N LEU A 278 -16.67 14.26 0.60
CA LEU A 278 -17.73 13.41 0.04
C LEU A 278 -19.12 14.02 0.26
N GLN A 279 -19.40 14.50 1.48
CA GLN A 279 -20.68 15.11 1.81
C GLN A 279 -20.90 16.44 1.06
N SER A 280 -19.87 17.28 0.95
CA SER A 280 -19.93 18.53 0.19
C SER A 280 -20.23 18.30 -1.29
N VAL A 281 -19.63 17.28 -1.90
CA VAL A 281 -19.92 16.89 -3.28
C VAL A 281 -21.37 16.41 -3.42
N VAL A 282 -21.84 15.52 -2.54
CA VAL A 282 -23.23 15.02 -2.58
C VAL A 282 -24.23 16.16 -2.40
N ARG A 283 -23.96 17.09 -1.47
CA ARG A 283 -24.79 18.29 -1.26
C ARG A 283 -24.83 19.16 -2.50
N ALA A 284 -23.68 19.44 -3.12
CA ALA A 284 -23.62 20.21 -4.37
C ALA A 284 -24.45 19.56 -5.48
N LEU A 285 -24.36 18.22 -5.65
CA LEU A 285 -25.16 17.51 -6.65
C LEU A 285 -26.68 17.62 -6.37
N ARG A 286 -27.08 17.58 -5.10
CA ARG A 286 -28.49 17.74 -4.67
C ARG A 286 -29.00 19.17 -4.87
N ASP A 287 -28.22 20.16 -4.47
CA ASP A 287 -28.55 21.58 -4.62
C ASP A 287 -28.77 21.93 -6.09
N GLU A 288 -27.97 21.34 -6.99
CA GLU A 288 -28.13 21.50 -8.43
C GLU A 288 -29.15 20.53 -9.05
N ASN A 289 -29.86 19.73 -8.25
CA ASN A 289 -30.84 18.72 -8.66
C ASN A 289 -30.33 17.75 -9.77
N ALA A 290 -29.08 17.28 -9.68
CA ALA A 290 -28.47 16.38 -10.65
C ALA A 290 -28.60 14.91 -10.22
N ARG A 291 -29.37 14.12 -10.96
CA ARG A 291 -29.73 12.74 -10.62
C ARG A 291 -28.97 11.70 -11.44
N ARG A 292 -28.54 12.06 -12.66
CA ARG A 292 -27.66 11.23 -13.50
C ARG A 292 -26.22 11.73 -13.37
N VAL A 293 -25.35 10.97 -12.71
CA VAL A 293 -24.01 11.42 -12.31
C VAL A 293 -22.94 10.47 -12.84
N ILE A 294 -21.87 11.04 -13.39
CA ILE A 294 -20.64 10.31 -13.69
C ILE A 294 -19.48 10.79 -12.80
N ASP A 295 -18.80 9.85 -12.16
CA ASP A 295 -17.60 10.07 -11.34
C ASP A 295 -16.35 9.87 -12.21
N LEU A 296 -15.70 10.97 -12.59
CA LEU A 296 -14.57 11.04 -13.50
C LEU A 296 -13.27 11.05 -12.70
N GLY A 297 -12.64 9.87 -12.57
CA GLY A 297 -11.57 9.63 -11.59
C GLY A 297 -12.11 9.04 -10.30
N CYS A 298 -12.96 8.02 -10.41
CA CYS A 298 -13.75 7.50 -9.28
C CYS A 298 -12.91 6.82 -8.18
N GLY A 299 -11.63 6.58 -8.44
CA GLY A 299 -10.71 5.94 -7.53
C GLY A 299 -11.24 4.58 -7.09
N SER A 300 -11.20 4.34 -5.78
CA SER A 300 -11.73 3.10 -5.22
C SER A 300 -13.26 3.01 -5.20
N GLY A 301 -14.00 3.99 -5.74
CA GLY A 301 -15.47 4.00 -5.80
C GLY A 301 -16.15 4.39 -4.49
N LYS A 302 -15.52 5.24 -3.67
CA LYS A 302 -16.12 5.72 -2.40
C LYS A 302 -17.35 6.59 -2.66
N LEU A 303 -17.24 7.56 -3.58
CA LEU A 303 -18.36 8.41 -3.97
C LEU A 303 -19.46 7.57 -4.64
N LEU A 304 -19.12 6.71 -5.59
CA LEU A 304 -20.07 5.78 -6.22
C LEU A 304 -20.89 4.98 -5.20
N ALA A 305 -20.25 4.43 -4.16
CA ALA A 305 -20.93 3.67 -3.12
C ALA A 305 -21.85 4.53 -2.25
N LEU A 306 -21.51 5.80 -2.04
CA LEU A 306 -22.35 6.76 -1.32
C LEU A 306 -23.56 7.14 -2.17
N LEU A 307 -23.36 7.51 -3.43
CA LEU A 307 -24.42 7.83 -4.39
C LEU A 307 -25.38 6.64 -4.58
N ALA A 308 -24.86 5.42 -4.67
CA ALA A 308 -25.68 4.23 -4.89
C ALA A 308 -26.67 3.92 -3.73
N LYS A 309 -26.34 4.37 -2.51
CA LYS A 309 -27.19 4.21 -1.32
C LYS A 309 -28.28 5.29 -1.23
N ASP A 310 -28.15 6.37 -1.99
CA ASP A 310 -29.05 7.51 -1.96
C ASP A 310 -30.06 7.42 -3.11
N ASP A 311 -31.34 7.27 -2.77
CA ASP A 311 -32.42 7.11 -3.73
C ASP A 311 -32.69 8.34 -4.61
N PHE A 312 -32.09 9.48 -4.28
CA PHE A 312 -32.14 10.68 -5.11
C PHE A 312 -31.48 10.47 -6.48
N PHE A 313 -30.36 9.74 -6.53
CA PHE A 313 -29.61 9.50 -7.77
C PHE A 313 -30.25 8.35 -8.55
N SER A 314 -30.58 8.60 -9.82
CA SER A 314 -31.28 7.62 -10.67
C SER A 314 -30.33 6.82 -11.56
N GLU A 315 -29.17 7.40 -11.88
CA GLU A 315 -28.18 6.79 -12.76
C GLU A 315 -26.77 7.22 -12.36
N ILE A 316 -25.90 6.24 -12.14
CA ILE A 316 -24.54 6.48 -11.65
C ILE A 316 -23.58 5.71 -12.53
N SER A 317 -22.47 6.33 -12.91
CA SER A 317 -21.35 5.62 -13.54
C SER A 317 -20.03 6.14 -13.04
N GLY A 318 -18.99 5.32 -13.13
CA GLY A 318 -17.65 5.67 -12.70
C GLY A 318 -16.63 5.33 -13.75
N THR A 319 -15.61 6.17 -13.88
CA THR A 319 -14.45 5.87 -14.71
C THR A 319 -13.17 6.22 -13.96
N ASP A 320 -12.13 5.46 -14.21
CA ASP A 320 -10.79 5.76 -13.73
C ASP A 320 -9.75 5.25 -14.73
N VAL A 321 -8.61 5.92 -14.81
CA VAL A 321 -7.48 5.47 -15.64
C VAL A 321 -6.82 4.23 -15.01
N SER A 322 -6.88 4.12 -13.68
CA SER A 322 -6.32 3.06 -12.88
C SER A 322 -7.27 1.87 -12.79
N HIS A 323 -6.98 0.83 -13.58
CA HIS A 323 -7.66 -0.46 -13.46
C HIS A 323 -7.62 -1.04 -12.03
N ARG A 324 -6.54 -0.74 -11.29
CA ARG A 324 -6.41 -1.09 -9.87
C ARG A 324 -7.48 -0.40 -9.01
N ALA A 325 -7.74 0.88 -9.25
CA ALA A 325 -8.76 1.63 -8.56
C ALA A 325 -10.17 1.10 -8.91
N LEU A 326 -10.41 0.81 -10.18
CA LEU A 326 -11.65 0.16 -10.65
C LEU A 326 -11.88 -1.21 -10.03
N SER A 327 -10.85 -2.04 -9.90
CA SER A 327 -10.95 -3.34 -9.20
C SER A 327 -11.43 -3.18 -7.76
N HIS A 328 -11.05 -2.09 -7.08
CA HIS A 328 -11.60 -1.78 -5.77
C HIS A 328 -13.03 -1.25 -5.83
N ALA A 329 -13.34 -0.40 -6.81
CA ALA A 329 -14.68 0.11 -7.01
C ALA A 329 -15.67 -1.04 -7.27
N TRP A 330 -15.34 -1.98 -8.16
CA TRP A 330 -16.13 -3.18 -8.43
C TRP A 330 -16.37 -4.01 -7.17
N ARG A 331 -15.33 -4.32 -6.39
CA ARG A 331 -15.50 -5.05 -5.12
C ARG A 331 -16.36 -4.28 -4.11
N ARG A 332 -16.13 -2.96 -3.97
CA ARG A 332 -16.89 -2.12 -3.03
C ARG A 332 -18.37 -2.06 -3.41
N LEU A 333 -18.66 -2.03 -4.70
CA LEU A 333 -20.01 -2.03 -5.24
C LEU A 333 -20.61 -3.44 -5.33
N ARG A 334 -19.84 -4.49 -5.01
CA ARG A 334 -20.20 -5.90 -5.27
C ARG A 334 -20.66 -6.11 -6.71
N TRP A 335 -19.88 -5.59 -7.65
CA TRP A 335 -20.19 -5.59 -9.08
C TRP A 335 -20.03 -6.99 -9.70
N ASP A 336 -19.03 -7.77 -9.26
CA ASP A 336 -18.71 -9.11 -9.79
C ASP A 336 -19.69 -10.21 -9.33
N ASP A 337 -20.45 -9.98 -8.25
CA ASP A 337 -21.39 -10.95 -7.67
C ASP A 337 -22.82 -10.84 -8.23
N ARG A 338 -23.05 -10.04 -9.28
CA ARG A 338 -24.40 -9.69 -9.74
C ARG A 338 -24.78 -10.38 -11.06
N PRO A 339 -25.92 -11.09 -11.10
CA PRO A 339 -26.65 -11.31 -12.35
C PRO A 339 -27.00 -9.94 -12.98
N ARG A 340 -26.88 -9.79 -14.30
CA ARG A 340 -27.27 -8.56 -15.00
C ARG A 340 -28.72 -8.18 -14.60
N PRO A 341 -28.98 -6.92 -14.20
CA PRO A 341 -30.17 -6.59 -13.43
C PRO A 341 -31.46 -6.81 -14.24
N HIS A 342 -32.43 -7.50 -13.62
CA HIS A 342 -33.83 -7.39 -13.99
C HIS A 342 -34.36 -6.03 -13.50
N HIS A 343 -35.28 -5.44 -14.27
CA HIS A 343 -35.94 -4.17 -13.92
C HIS A 343 -36.52 -4.22 -12.51
N GLY A 344 -36.00 -3.38 -11.59
CA GLY A 344 -36.57 -3.15 -10.26
C GLY A 344 -35.64 -3.31 -9.05
N ASP A 345 -34.40 -3.79 -9.21
CA ASP A 345 -33.46 -3.90 -8.09
C ASP A 345 -32.76 -2.56 -7.80
N ARG A 346 -32.61 -2.20 -6.51
CA ARG A 346 -31.86 -1.02 -6.01
C ARG A 346 -30.41 -1.00 -6.51
N SER A 347 -29.91 -2.16 -6.92
CA SER A 347 -28.60 -2.41 -7.52
C SER A 347 -28.46 -1.94 -8.98
N GLY A 348 -29.57 -1.67 -9.69
CA GLY A 348 -29.61 -1.32 -11.12
C GLY A 348 -29.31 0.15 -11.47
N ARG A 349 -29.02 1.00 -10.48
CA ARG A 349 -28.73 2.43 -10.67
C ARG A 349 -27.30 2.72 -11.08
N VAL A 350 -26.35 1.92 -10.61
CA VAL A 350 -24.97 1.99 -11.10
C VAL A 350 -24.96 1.25 -12.44
N ARG A 351 -24.75 1.99 -13.54
CA ARG A 351 -24.86 1.47 -14.91
C ARG A 351 -23.56 0.87 -15.41
N ASP A 352 -22.46 1.57 -15.17
CA ASP A 352 -21.15 1.12 -15.59
C ASP A 352 -20.04 1.66 -14.68
N VAL A 353 -18.99 0.87 -14.53
CA VAL A 353 -17.74 1.26 -13.88
C VAL A 353 -16.61 0.76 -14.76
N PHE A 354 -15.98 1.67 -15.49
CA PHE A 354 -15.14 1.31 -16.64
C PHE A 354 -13.79 2.02 -16.65
N GLN A 355 -12.88 1.51 -17.46
CA GLN A 355 -11.58 2.15 -17.66
C GLN A 355 -11.66 3.22 -18.74
N GLY A 356 -11.18 4.41 -18.40
CA GLY A 356 -11.18 5.59 -19.25
C GLY A 356 -10.21 6.65 -18.72
N ALA A 357 -9.73 7.52 -19.60
CA ALA A 357 -8.77 8.56 -19.25
C ALA A 357 -9.29 9.92 -19.71
N LEU A 358 -9.24 10.91 -18.81
CA LEU A 358 -9.81 12.25 -19.05
C LEU A 358 -9.03 13.08 -20.08
N THR A 359 -7.91 12.56 -20.56
CA THR A 359 -7.12 13.18 -21.65
C THR A 359 -7.58 12.77 -23.03
N TYR A 360 -8.51 11.81 -23.13
CA TYR A 360 -9.07 11.33 -24.40
C TYR A 360 -10.59 11.54 -24.38
N ALA A 361 -11.15 11.97 -25.51
CA ALA A 361 -12.59 12.03 -25.66
C ALA A 361 -13.17 10.61 -25.65
N ASP A 362 -14.24 10.42 -24.89
CA ASP A 362 -14.93 9.15 -24.74
C ASP A 362 -16.44 9.45 -24.74
N GLU A 363 -17.17 8.85 -25.69
CA GLU A 363 -18.61 9.07 -25.83
C GLU A 363 -19.38 8.65 -24.57
N ARG A 364 -18.82 7.72 -23.78
CA ARG A 364 -19.39 7.26 -22.52
C ARG A 364 -19.40 8.33 -21.43
N PHE A 365 -18.72 9.47 -21.61
CA PHE A 365 -18.78 10.58 -20.66
C PHE A 365 -20.00 11.48 -20.86
N ALA A 366 -20.69 11.37 -22.00
CA ALA A 366 -21.85 12.19 -22.33
C ALA A 366 -23.17 11.63 -21.75
N GLY A 367 -24.22 12.45 -21.73
CA GLY A 367 -25.59 12.04 -21.33
C GLY A 367 -25.91 12.14 -19.84
N TYR A 368 -24.90 12.41 -19.00
CA TYR A 368 -25.07 12.68 -17.57
C TYR A 368 -25.43 14.15 -17.30
N GLU A 369 -26.17 14.37 -16.22
CA GLU A 369 -26.54 15.72 -15.76
C GLU A 369 -25.40 16.39 -15.00
N ALA A 370 -24.59 15.58 -14.29
CA ALA A 370 -23.41 16.03 -13.59
C ALA A 370 -22.18 15.15 -13.84
N ALA A 371 -21.00 15.76 -13.91
CA ALA A 371 -19.72 15.10 -13.81
C ALA A 371 -18.97 15.55 -12.54
N VAL A 372 -18.31 14.61 -11.86
CA VAL A 372 -17.51 14.90 -10.66
C VAL A 372 -16.06 14.57 -10.90
N LEU A 373 -15.16 15.51 -10.59
CA LEU A 373 -13.70 15.35 -10.56
C LEU A 373 -13.24 15.63 -9.14
N MET A 374 -13.37 14.64 -8.27
CA MET A 374 -13.04 14.78 -6.84
C MET A 374 -11.60 14.34 -6.58
N GLU A 375 -10.69 15.30 -6.42
CA GLU A 375 -9.24 15.07 -6.28
C GLU A 375 -8.63 14.35 -7.48
N VAL A 376 -8.72 14.99 -8.64
CA VAL A 376 -8.32 14.39 -9.91
C VAL A 376 -7.37 15.30 -10.67
N ILE A 377 -7.65 16.59 -10.71
CA ILE A 377 -6.92 17.54 -11.54
C ILE A 377 -5.46 17.70 -11.10
N GLU A 378 -5.17 17.61 -9.80
CA GLU A 378 -3.85 17.67 -9.19
C GLU A 378 -2.95 16.48 -9.56
N HIS A 379 -3.53 15.38 -10.02
CA HIS A 379 -2.80 14.20 -10.50
C HIS A 379 -2.53 14.24 -12.00
N VAL A 380 -3.06 15.24 -12.72
CA VAL A 380 -2.85 15.45 -14.15
C VAL A 380 -1.62 16.32 -14.37
N ASP A 381 -0.74 15.92 -15.29
CA ASP A 381 0.40 16.76 -15.66
C ASP A 381 -0.12 18.12 -16.21
N PRO A 382 0.41 19.28 -15.76
CA PRO A 382 -0.11 20.58 -16.17
C PRO A 382 -0.30 20.79 -17.69
N PRO A 383 0.61 20.31 -18.57
CA PRO A 383 0.42 20.41 -20.03
C PRO A 383 -0.81 19.65 -20.57
N ARG A 384 -1.35 18.69 -19.81
CA ARG A 384 -2.50 17.85 -20.17
C ARG A 384 -3.83 18.38 -19.63
N LEU A 385 -3.82 19.35 -18.72
CA LEU A 385 -5.05 19.94 -18.16
C LEU A 385 -5.98 20.49 -19.24
N GLY A 386 -5.44 21.15 -20.27
CA GLY A 386 -6.24 21.65 -21.38
C GLY A 386 -6.98 20.56 -22.15
N ALA A 387 -6.49 19.30 -22.14
CA ALA A 387 -7.23 18.18 -22.71
C ALA A 387 -8.42 17.81 -21.81
N VAL A 388 -8.23 17.76 -20.48
CA VAL A 388 -9.31 17.52 -19.51
C VAL A 388 -10.40 18.59 -19.63
N GLU A 389 -10.01 19.86 -19.74
CA GLU A 389 -10.93 20.99 -19.96
C GLU A 389 -11.82 20.74 -21.18
N ARG A 390 -11.22 20.42 -22.34
CA ARG A 390 -11.97 20.13 -23.57
C ARG A 390 -12.83 18.88 -23.49
N VAL A 391 -12.35 17.80 -22.88
CA VAL A 391 -13.07 16.53 -22.77
C VAL A 391 -14.28 16.68 -21.85
N VAL A 392 -14.11 17.26 -20.67
CA VAL A 392 -15.16 17.36 -19.65
C VAL A 392 -16.12 18.51 -19.94
N PHE A 393 -15.60 19.73 -20.10
CA PHE A 393 -16.44 20.93 -20.22
C PHE A 393 -16.87 21.20 -21.66
N GLY A 394 -16.11 20.73 -22.65
CA GLY A 394 -16.43 20.90 -24.07
C GLY A 394 -17.22 19.74 -24.69
N HIS A 395 -16.70 18.52 -24.58
CA HIS A 395 -17.26 17.35 -25.28
C HIS A 395 -18.38 16.66 -24.47
N ALA A 396 -18.11 16.27 -23.22
CA ALA A 396 -19.13 15.68 -22.35
C ALA A 396 -20.19 16.72 -21.95
N ALA A 397 -19.75 17.96 -21.70
CA ALA A 397 -20.54 19.16 -21.47
C ALA A 397 -21.81 18.98 -20.60
N PRO A 398 -21.71 18.31 -19.44
CA PRO A 398 -22.86 18.09 -18.56
C PRO A 398 -23.39 19.43 -18.03
N ARG A 399 -24.64 19.46 -17.55
CA ARG A 399 -25.24 20.68 -16.97
C ARG A 399 -24.44 21.17 -15.75
N VAL A 400 -23.89 20.23 -14.98
CA VAL A 400 -23.14 20.50 -13.75
C VAL A 400 -21.76 19.82 -13.81
N VAL A 401 -20.70 20.51 -13.40
CA VAL A 401 -19.40 19.88 -13.12
C VAL A 401 -18.98 20.25 -11.70
N VAL A 402 -18.60 19.27 -10.88
CA VAL A 402 -18.05 19.50 -9.54
C VAL A 402 -16.59 19.11 -9.53
N VAL A 403 -15.69 20.04 -9.24
CA VAL A 403 -14.25 19.81 -9.15
C VAL A 403 -13.81 20.05 -7.71
N THR A 404 -13.03 19.13 -7.13
CA THR A 404 -12.30 19.38 -5.87
C THR A 404 -10.80 19.22 -6.07
N THR A 405 -10.02 20.01 -5.33
CA THR A 405 -8.56 19.93 -5.31
C THR A 405 -8.04 20.40 -3.94
N PRO A 406 -6.85 19.96 -3.51
CA PRO A 406 -6.18 20.51 -2.33
C PRO A 406 -5.98 22.03 -2.41
N ASN A 407 -5.96 22.67 -1.25
CA ASN A 407 -5.50 24.04 -1.09
C ASN A 407 -4.05 24.05 -0.58
N ALA A 408 -3.11 24.47 -1.42
CA ALA A 408 -1.69 24.55 -1.07
C ALA A 408 -1.42 25.53 0.08
N GLU A 409 -2.22 26.58 0.21
CA GLU A 409 -2.06 27.58 1.28
C GLU A 409 -2.31 26.95 2.66
N HIS A 410 -3.17 25.94 2.74
CA HIS A 410 -3.49 25.23 3.98
C HIS A 410 -2.37 24.27 4.42
N ASN A 411 -1.38 23.98 3.57
CA ASN A 411 -0.37 22.97 3.86
C ASN A 411 0.46 23.29 5.11
N VAL A 412 0.62 24.58 5.43
CA VAL A 412 1.32 25.05 6.64
C VAL A 412 0.65 24.61 7.95
N ARG A 413 -0.61 24.17 7.91
CA ARG A 413 -1.35 23.68 9.09
C ARG A 413 -1.15 22.18 9.34
N TYR A 414 -0.49 21.45 8.44
CA TYR A 414 -0.18 20.04 8.65
C TYR A 414 1.17 19.86 9.35
N GLU A 415 1.14 19.24 10.53
CA GLU A 415 2.35 18.89 11.28
C GLU A 415 3.23 17.91 10.49
N GLY A 416 4.53 18.19 10.42
CA GLY A 416 5.51 17.33 9.74
C GLY A 416 5.62 17.52 8.23
N LEU A 417 4.89 18.46 7.64
CA LEU A 417 5.04 18.82 6.23
C LEU A 417 6.08 19.95 6.07
N ALA A 418 7.12 19.70 5.27
CA ALA A 418 8.16 20.70 5.01
C ALA A 418 7.59 21.92 4.24
N PRO A 419 8.11 23.14 4.46
CA PRO A 419 7.68 24.32 3.70
C PRO A 419 7.81 24.10 2.19
N GLY A 420 6.71 24.32 1.45
CA GLY A 420 6.65 24.11 0.00
C GLY A 420 6.47 22.65 -0.45
N ALA A 421 6.35 21.69 0.48
CA ALA A 421 6.01 20.32 0.13
C ALA A 421 4.51 20.16 -0.19
N MET A 422 4.22 19.24 -1.11
CA MET A 422 2.85 18.82 -1.43
C MET A 422 2.34 17.87 -0.35
N ARG A 423 1.04 17.94 -0.05
CA ARG A 423 0.32 17.09 0.89
C ARG A 423 0.45 15.61 0.54
N HIS A 424 0.51 15.28 -0.75
CA HIS A 424 0.77 13.92 -1.22
C HIS A 424 1.84 13.89 -2.31
N SER A 425 2.64 12.82 -2.29
CA SER A 425 3.79 12.63 -3.19
C SER A 425 3.40 12.25 -4.62
N ASP A 426 2.13 11.89 -4.85
CA ASP A 426 1.55 11.58 -6.16
C ASP A 426 0.85 12.78 -6.80
N HIS A 427 0.85 13.95 -6.15
CA HIS A 427 0.41 15.20 -6.76
C HIS A 427 1.45 15.70 -7.76
N ARG A 428 0.97 16.26 -8.88
CA ARG A 428 1.77 16.96 -9.89
C ARG A 428 1.90 18.44 -9.58
N PHE A 429 0.90 18.99 -8.91
CA PHE A 429 0.84 20.36 -8.42
C PHE A 429 -0.19 20.45 -7.29
N GLU A 430 -0.13 21.50 -6.50
CA GLU A 430 -1.23 21.93 -5.62
C GLU A 430 -1.43 23.43 -5.81
N TRP A 431 -2.65 23.84 -6.09
CA TRP A 431 -2.96 25.25 -6.33
C TRP A 431 -3.31 25.98 -5.03
N THR A 432 -2.90 27.24 -4.98
CA THR A 432 -3.45 28.25 -4.06
C THR A 432 -4.91 28.58 -4.42
N ARG A 433 -5.63 29.29 -3.53
CA ARG A 433 -6.98 29.78 -3.84
C ARG A 433 -7.03 30.69 -5.06
N ALA A 434 -6.01 31.52 -5.26
CA ALA A 434 -5.93 32.42 -6.40
C ALA A 434 -5.77 31.64 -7.73
N GLU A 435 -4.88 30.65 -7.76
CA GLU A 435 -4.63 29.83 -8.95
C GLU A 435 -5.85 28.99 -9.34
N PHE A 436 -6.50 28.35 -8.36
CA PHE A 436 -7.70 27.56 -8.63
C PHE A 436 -8.85 28.42 -9.14
N ARG A 437 -9.06 29.62 -8.56
CA ARG A 437 -10.07 30.59 -9.05
C ARG A 437 -9.78 31.03 -10.48
N ALA A 438 -8.55 31.46 -10.75
CA ALA A 438 -8.15 31.89 -12.10
C ALA A 438 -8.32 30.78 -13.15
N TRP A 439 -7.98 29.53 -12.80
CA TRP A 439 -8.21 28.38 -13.66
C TRP A 439 -9.70 28.14 -13.89
N ALA A 440 -10.48 28.07 -12.81
CA ALA A 440 -11.91 27.77 -12.87
C ALA A 440 -12.69 28.84 -13.65
N ASP A 441 -12.46 30.12 -13.38
CA ASP A 441 -13.12 31.23 -14.06
C ASP A 441 -12.83 31.23 -15.57
N ARG A 442 -11.57 30.95 -15.95
CA ARG A 442 -11.17 30.81 -17.36
C ARG A 442 -11.90 29.66 -18.04
N VAL A 443 -11.93 28.48 -17.42
CA VAL A 443 -12.61 27.30 -17.96
C VAL A 443 -14.11 27.54 -18.09
N ALA A 444 -14.72 28.16 -17.07
CA ALA A 444 -16.13 28.54 -17.08
C ALA A 444 -16.44 29.48 -18.26
N ALA A 445 -15.68 30.57 -18.42
CA ALA A 445 -15.86 31.51 -19.52
C ALA A 445 -15.66 30.86 -20.90
N ALA A 446 -14.65 30.00 -21.07
CA ALA A 446 -14.34 29.37 -22.34
C ALA A 446 -15.40 28.34 -22.79
N HIS A 447 -16.08 27.69 -21.85
CA HIS A 447 -17.01 26.59 -22.13
C HIS A 447 -18.48 26.94 -21.84
N GLY A 448 -18.79 28.18 -21.44
CA GLY A 448 -20.15 28.64 -21.20
C GLY A 448 -20.74 28.09 -19.89
N TYR A 449 -19.94 28.07 -18.83
CA TYR A 449 -20.38 27.79 -17.46
C TYR A 449 -20.25 29.05 -16.60
N ARG A 450 -20.98 29.08 -15.49
CA ARG A 450 -20.70 29.90 -14.30
C ARG A 450 -20.08 29.00 -13.25
N VAL A 451 -19.14 29.51 -12.46
CA VAL A 451 -18.55 28.76 -11.34
C VAL A 451 -18.87 29.40 -10.01
N ARG A 452 -19.21 28.57 -9.03
CA ARG A 452 -19.34 28.92 -7.62
C ARG A 452 -18.25 28.21 -6.82
N HIS A 453 -17.47 28.98 -6.06
CA HIS A 453 -16.43 28.47 -5.19
C HIS A 453 -16.99 28.14 -3.80
N VAL A 454 -16.64 26.97 -3.29
CA VAL A 454 -17.13 26.47 -2.00
C VAL A 454 -15.93 25.94 -1.20
N PRO A 455 -15.71 26.41 0.04
CA PRO A 455 -14.69 25.84 0.92
C PRO A 455 -15.14 24.46 1.42
N VAL A 456 -14.20 23.53 1.59
CA VAL A 456 -14.47 22.17 2.09
C VAL A 456 -13.51 21.80 3.22
N GLY A 457 -14.07 21.56 4.41
CA GLY A 457 -13.33 21.39 5.66
C GLY A 457 -13.34 22.67 6.50
N ASP A 458 -12.54 22.69 7.56
CA ASP A 458 -12.47 23.82 8.48
C ASP A 458 -11.90 25.04 7.77
N ASP A 459 -12.67 26.12 7.72
CA ASP A 459 -12.29 27.33 6.99
C ASP A 459 -11.40 28.20 7.89
N ASP A 460 -10.09 28.06 7.70
CA ASP A 460 -9.08 28.86 8.41
C ASP A 460 -9.11 30.32 7.91
N PRO A 461 -9.15 31.32 8.80
CA PRO A 461 -9.26 32.72 8.40
C PRO A 461 -8.06 33.24 7.59
N GLU A 462 -6.87 32.65 7.74
CA GLU A 462 -5.66 33.06 7.05
C GLU A 462 -5.48 32.27 5.75
N VAL A 463 -5.53 30.95 5.85
CA VAL A 463 -5.15 30.06 4.73
C VAL A 463 -6.35 29.43 4.01
N GLY A 464 -7.56 29.64 4.51
CA GLY A 464 -8.80 29.05 3.99
C GLY A 464 -8.92 27.56 4.23
N ALA A 465 -10.03 26.98 3.78
CA ALA A 465 -10.27 25.54 3.90
C ALA A 465 -9.19 24.64 3.24
N PRO A 466 -8.95 23.43 3.77
CA PRO A 466 -7.93 22.49 3.26
C PRO A 466 -8.25 21.91 1.89
N THR A 467 -9.51 21.94 1.46
CA THR A 467 -9.96 21.53 0.12
C THR A 467 -10.76 22.65 -0.52
N GLN A 468 -10.51 22.86 -1.81
CA GLN A 468 -11.21 23.81 -2.65
C GLN A 468 -12.22 23.07 -3.50
N MET A 469 -13.44 23.60 -3.64
CA MET A 469 -14.45 23.04 -4.54
C MET A 469 -14.98 24.12 -5.50
N GLY A 470 -15.06 23.77 -6.78
CA GLY A 470 -15.71 24.57 -7.82
C GLY A 470 -16.93 23.84 -8.35
N VAL A 471 -18.10 24.47 -8.26
CA VAL A 471 -19.36 23.97 -8.81
C VAL A 471 -19.67 24.78 -10.06
N PHE A 472 -19.55 24.15 -11.22
CA PHE A 472 -19.77 24.75 -12.53
C PHE A 472 -21.18 24.42 -13.01
N THR A 473 -21.92 25.43 -13.47
CA THR A 473 -23.30 25.30 -13.96
C THR A 473 -23.46 26.05 -15.28
N ARG A 474 -24.13 25.46 -16.26
CA ARG A 474 -24.40 26.13 -17.56
C ARG A 474 -25.50 27.18 -17.46
#